data_AF-A0A3M0NZ37-F1
#
_entry.id   AF-A0A3M0NZ37-F1
#
_cell.length_a   1.000
_cell.length_b   1.000
_cell.length_c   1.000
_cell.angle_alpha   90.00
_cell.angle_beta   90.00
_cell.angle_gamma   90.00
#
_symmetry.space_group_name_H-M   'P 1'
#
loop_
_entity.id
_entity.type
_entity.pdbx_description
1 polymer ?
#
loop_
_entity_poly.entity_id
_entity_poly.type
_entity_poly.pdbx_seq_one_letter_code
_entity_poly.pdbx_strand_id
1 'polypeptide(L)'
;MYELRSYQNDLIQRITKSMQNGHHHIIVQSPPRTGKTVVMAEIARRTTAKNNRVMFIIHRKEVLDQAKATFKAQGVNPNLATMGLVQTLCRRVNKLPEPQLILIDEGHHALAKSYQKILIKFKNAYVLLFTATPRRTGQKQLDQIADDIIIGKSIKELTNEGFLAQFRYFQPPNDFNSKLLKRNSTGDYTNKSMAEAMNTKIFGHVVKQYQRIAKGMQAVVYTYSIESAKRVAQEFNNAGISAKEVDGKTPEVERDEIVTDFKNQKLKILVNVNLFTEGVDLPNVDCVIMARPTMSLALYLQFSMRCLNPRPGKTAIIIDHANNVQKFGYPDDDRDWKQAVISGTKSVSKINTDPGMPIITCDYCFAVVKTSEVKNGKCPLCGKPIKIHEAKQVKDLDLVEAKNRKKLIAEIVKSDLLKKVANKKVSELKSPAEFNAYAKLHGYKQGWVYFQLKMRGMIKK
;
A
#
# COMPACT_ATOMS: atom_id res chain seq x y z
N MET A 1 6.56 20.43 22.23
CA MET A 1 5.26 20.16 21.58
C MET A 1 5.40 20.51 20.11
N TYR A 2 4.92 19.68 19.19
CA TYR A 2 4.94 19.99 17.77
C TYR A 2 3.91 21.07 17.46
N GLU A 3 4.31 22.06 16.67
CA GLU A 3 3.38 23.04 16.12
C GLU A 3 2.57 22.42 14.99
N LEU A 4 1.26 22.62 15.02
CA LEU A 4 0.34 22.06 14.04
C LEU A 4 0.23 22.99 12.83
N ARG A 5 0.39 22.41 11.65
CA ARG A 5 0.14 23.12 10.39
C ARG A 5 -1.35 23.46 10.25
N SER A 6 -1.66 24.50 9.47
CA SER A 6 -3.04 24.94 9.24
C SER A 6 -3.97 23.80 8.80
N TYR A 7 -3.54 22.96 7.86
CA TYR A 7 -4.32 21.81 7.38
C TYR A 7 -4.51 20.72 8.44
N GLN A 8 -3.59 20.60 9.41
CA GLN A 8 -3.72 19.66 10.52
C GLN A 8 -4.75 20.16 11.53
N ASN A 9 -4.76 21.46 11.80
CA ASN A 9 -5.78 22.08 12.65
C ASN A 9 -7.18 21.97 12.03
N ASP A 10 -7.33 22.27 10.74
CA ASP A 10 -8.60 22.07 10.00
C ASP A 10 -9.08 20.62 10.10
N LEU A 11 -8.18 19.65 9.89
CA LEU A 11 -8.50 18.23 10.00
C LEU A 11 -9.01 17.86 11.40
N ILE A 12 -8.35 18.33 12.46
CA ILE A 12 -8.77 18.08 13.85
C ILE A 12 -10.13 18.72 14.15
N GLN A 13 -10.38 19.95 13.67
CA GLN A 13 -11.66 20.63 13.85
C GLN A 13 -12.80 19.84 13.19
N ARG A 14 -12.59 19.36 11.97
CA ARG A 14 -13.57 18.55 11.25
C ARG A 14 -13.83 17.19 11.91
N ILE A 15 -12.79 16.53 12.43
CA ILE A 15 -12.96 15.31 13.24
C ILE A 15 -13.80 15.61 14.48
N THR A 16 -13.49 16.70 15.19
CA THR A 16 -14.23 17.11 16.40
C THR A 16 -15.69 17.37 16.09
N LYS A 17 -15.98 18.07 14.99
CA LYS A 17 -17.35 18.33 14.52
C LYS A 17 -18.11 17.04 14.18
N SER A 18 -17.45 16.09 13.54
CA SER A 18 -18.04 14.77 13.25
C SER A 18 -18.39 14.00 14.52
N MET A 19 -17.51 14.01 15.52
CA MET A 19 -17.78 13.41 16.84
C MET A 19 -18.95 14.12 17.57
N GLN A 20 -19.03 15.45 17.48
CA GLN A 20 -20.14 16.24 18.06
C GLN A 20 -21.48 15.95 17.38
N ASN A 21 -21.47 15.59 16.10
CA ASN A 21 -22.66 15.16 15.35
C ASN A 21 -23.09 13.71 15.67
N GLY A 22 -22.43 13.04 16.62
CA GLY A 22 -22.80 11.70 17.07
C GLY A 22 -22.14 10.55 16.30
N HIS A 23 -21.19 10.81 15.40
CA HIS A 23 -20.43 9.72 14.77
C HIS A 23 -19.39 9.15 15.74
N HIS A 24 -19.36 7.83 15.88
CA HIS A 24 -18.47 7.14 16.82
C HIS A 24 -17.27 6.55 16.11
N HIS A 25 -17.45 5.97 14.92
CA HIS A 25 -16.37 5.38 14.15
C HIS A 25 -16.11 6.21 12.89
N ILE A 26 -14.98 6.92 12.86
CA ILE A 26 -14.69 7.90 11.82
C ILE A 26 -13.43 7.49 11.08
N ILE A 27 -13.51 7.41 9.75
CA ILE A 27 -12.36 7.25 8.87
C ILE A 27 -11.69 8.61 8.70
N VAL A 28 -10.38 8.67 8.95
CA VAL A 28 -9.58 9.85 8.69
C VAL A 28 -8.61 9.54 7.56
N GLN A 29 -9.00 9.92 6.35
CA GLN A 29 -8.13 9.78 5.18
C GLN A 29 -7.09 10.90 5.22
N SER A 30 -5.81 10.53 5.21
CA SER A 30 -4.72 11.50 5.16
C SER A 30 -3.53 10.87 4.44
N PRO A 31 -3.03 11.49 3.35
CA PRO A 31 -1.89 10.95 2.61
C PRO A 31 -0.67 10.64 3.49
N PRO A 32 0.25 9.76 3.05
CA PRO A 32 1.57 9.63 3.64
C PRO A 32 2.25 11.00 3.80
N ARG A 33 3.09 11.15 4.82
CA ARG A 33 3.89 12.37 5.08
C ARG A 33 3.13 13.66 5.45
N THR A 34 1.85 13.56 5.74
CA THR A 34 1.05 14.69 6.26
C THR A 34 1.21 14.91 7.76
N GLY A 35 1.98 14.07 8.45
CA GLY A 35 2.11 14.11 9.90
C GLY A 35 0.93 13.47 10.64
N LYS A 36 0.33 12.41 10.10
CA LYS A 36 -0.74 11.62 10.75
C LYS A 36 -0.47 11.37 12.24
N THR A 37 0.75 10.95 12.59
CA THR A 37 1.14 10.66 13.98
C THR A 37 1.10 11.89 14.88
N VAL A 38 1.46 13.08 14.37
CA VAL A 38 1.38 14.34 15.12
C VAL A 38 -0.07 14.73 15.37
N VAL A 39 -0.94 14.57 14.36
CA VAL A 39 -2.39 14.79 14.50
C VAL A 39 -2.99 13.85 15.55
N MET A 40 -2.67 12.55 15.48
CA MET A 40 -3.11 11.56 16.45
C MET A 40 -2.59 11.88 17.87
N ALA A 41 -1.33 12.31 18.01
CA ALA A 41 -0.75 12.70 19.29
C ALA A 41 -1.45 13.92 19.88
N GLU A 42 -1.80 14.93 19.07
CA GLU A 42 -2.55 16.09 19.54
C GLU A 42 -3.95 15.71 20.02
N ILE A 43 -4.67 14.89 19.26
CA ILE A 43 -6.00 14.41 19.67
C ILE A 43 -5.87 13.63 20.98
N ALA A 44 -4.89 12.72 21.10
CA ALA A 44 -4.63 11.98 22.33
C ALA A 44 -4.28 12.89 23.52
N ARG A 45 -3.52 13.97 23.29
CA ARG A 45 -3.18 14.97 24.31
C ARG A 45 -4.45 15.66 24.81
N ARG A 46 -5.32 16.12 23.91
CA ARG A 46 -6.61 16.74 24.27
C ARG A 46 -7.53 15.77 25.03
N THR A 47 -7.55 14.50 24.67
CA THR A 47 -8.33 13.48 25.38
C THR A 47 -7.80 13.23 26.78
N THR A 48 -6.49 13.01 26.91
CA THR A 48 -5.86 12.74 28.23
C THR A 48 -5.85 13.96 29.14
N ALA A 49 -5.82 15.18 28.60
CA ALA A 49 -5.98 16.42 29.37
C ALA A 49 -7.37 16.54 30.05
N LYS A 50 -8.38 15.84 29.53
CA LYS A 50 -9.71 15.70 30.14
C LYS A 50 -9.82 14.48 31.07
N ASN A 51 -8.69 13.91 31.48
CA ASN A 51 -8.59 12.69 32.28
C ASN A 51 -9.18 11.42 31.62
N ASN A 52 -9.30 11.40 30.29
CA ASN A 52 -9.84 10.27 29.56
C ASN A 52 -8.74 9.37 29.00
N ARG A 53 -9.04 8.07 28.91
CA ARG A 53 -8.09 7.05 28.43
C ARG A 53 -8.08 6.96 26.90
N VAL A 54 -6.90 6.78 26.34
CA VAL A 54 -6.65 6.62 24.91
C VAL A 54 -5.99 5.27 24.65
N MET A 55 -6.44 4.57 23.61
CA MET A 55 -5.75 3.40 23.06
C MET A 55 -5.21 3.73 21.67
N PHE A 56 -3.92 3.50 21.43
CA PHE A 56 -3.29 3.65 20.11
C PHE A 56 -2.88 2.28 19.58
N ILE A 57 -3.47 1.91 18.45
CA ILE A 57 -3.26 0.61 17.78
C ILE A 57 -2.43 0.84 16.52
N ILE A 58 -1.37 0.07 16.38
CA ILE A 58 -0.51 0.09 15.21
C ILE A 58 -0.13 -1.32 14.74
N HIS A 59 0.26 -1.47 13.48
CA HIS A 59 0.59 -2.78 12.91
C HIS A 59 2.09 -3.14 12.99
N ARG A 60 2.99 -2.15 13.07
CA ARG A 60 4.46 -2.37 12.98
C ARG A 60 5.19 -1.86 14.22
N LYS A 61 6.23 -2.59 14.64
CA LYS A 61 6.97 -2.32 15.89
C LYS A 61 7.81 -1.05 15.77
N GLU A 62 8.50 -0.88 14.65
CA GLU A 62 9.36 0.25 14.37
C GLU A 62 8.57 1.57 14.41
N VAL A 63 7.35 1.56 13.86
CA VAL A 63 6.47 2.72 13.86
C VAL A 63 5.88 2.99 15.25
N LEU A 64 5.71 1.96 16.10
CA LEU A 64 5.20 2.10 17.46
C LEU A 64 6.14 2.93 18.32
N ASP A 65 7.45 2.67 18.28
CA ASP A 65 8.40 3.35 19.15
C ASP A 65 8.59 4.81 18.75
N GLN A 66 8.58 5.12 17.45
CA GLN A 66 8.52 6.51 16.99
C GLN A 66 7.21 7.21 17.39
N ALA A 67 6.08 6.51 17.30
CA ALA A 67 4.79 7.07 17.73
C ALA A 67 4.78 7.37 19.23
N LYS A 68 5.32 6.50 20.08
CA LYS A 68 5.47 6.77 21.53
C LYS A 68 6.31 8.02 21.79
N ALA A 69 7.43 8.18 21.10
CA ALA A 69 8.27 9.37 21.23
C ALA A 69 7.50 10.64 20.82
N THR A 70 6.73 10.57 19.74
CA THR A 70 5.87 11.68 19.28
C THR A 70 4.78 12.03 20.31
N PHE A 71 4.10 11.02 20.86
CA PHE A 71 3.06 11.20 21.88
C PHE A 71 3.63 11.82 23.17
N LYS A 72 4.80 11.35 23.61
CA LYS A 72 5.51 11.92 24.77
C LYS A 72 5.90 13.39 24.52
N ALA A 73 6.48 13.70 23.36
CA ALA A 73 6.89 15.06 23.00
C ALA A 73 5.71 16.03 22.82
N GLN A 74 4.52 15.51 22.48
CA GLN A 74 3.27 16.26 22.43
C GLN A 74 2.64 16.46 23.82
N GLY A 75 3.09 15.73 24.86
CA GLY A 75 2.56 15.85 26.22
C GLY A 75 1.34 14.98 26.50
N VAL A 76 1.18 13.86 25.78
CA VAL A 76 0.15 12.86 26.10
C VAL A 76 0.45 12.21 27.45
N ASN A 77 -0.53 12.13 28.36
CA ASN A 77 -0.33 11.49 29.65
C ASN A 77 -0.13 9.97 29.49
N PRO A 78 1.05 9.42 29.82
CA PRO A 78 1.34 8.01 29.62
C PRO A 78 0.49 7.07 30.50
N ASN A 79 0.02 7.53 31.67
CA ASN A 79 -0.81 6.73 32.57
C ASN A 79 -2.24 6.51 32.04
N LEU A 80 -2.65 7.35 31.09
CA LEU A 80 -3.95 7.29 30.42
C LEU A 80 -3.84 6.76 28.98
N ALA A 81 -2.64 6.45 28.49
CA ALA A 81 -2.40 6.02 27.11
C ALA A 81 -1.92 4.56 27.04
N THR A 82 -2.72 3.70 26.41
CA THR A 82 -2.33 2.32 26.07
C THR A 82 -1.90 2.26 24.61
N MET A 83 -0.62 2.06 24.33
CA MET A 83 -0.10 2.00 22.96
C MET A 83 0.46 0.61 22.66
N GLY A 84 0.13 0.01 21.51
CA GLY A 84 0.67 -1.31 21.20
C GLY A 84 0.33 -1.87 19.83
N LEU A 85 1.01 -2.98 19.51
CA LEU A 85 0.70 -3.77 18.32
C LEU A 85 -0.68 -4.42 18.44
N VAL A 86 -1.43 -4.44 17.35
CA VAL A 86 -2.78 -5.03 17.31
C VAL A 86 -2.83 -6.46 17.87
N GLN A 87 -1.82 -7.30 17.57
CA GLN A 87 -1.78 -8.68 18.06
C GLN A 87 -1.59 -8.75 19.58
N THR A 88 -0.71 -7.93 20.13
CA THR A 88 -0.45 -7.84 21.56
C THR A 88 -1.68 -7.37 22.32
N LEU A 89 -2.33 -6.30 21.83
CA LEU A 89 -3.53 -5.74 22.44
C LEU A 89 -4.70 -6.72 22.35
N CYS A 90 -4.92 -7.35 21.19
CA CYS A 90 -5.97 -8.35 20.95
C CYS A 90 -5.87 -9.57 21.90
N ARG A 91 -4.63 -10.04 22.17
CA ARG A 91 -4.38 -11.15 23.11
C ARG A 91 -4.71 -10.77 24.56
N ARG A 92 -4.47 -9.51 24.94
CA ARG A 92 -4.64 -9.00 26.31
C ARG A 92 -5.94 -8.21 26.53
N VAL A 93 -6.81 -8.17 25.53
CA VAL A 93 -7.95 -7.23 25.46
C VAL A 93 -8.85 -7.22 26.71
N ASN A 94 -9.02 -8.37 27.36
CA ASN A 94 -9.85 -8.49 28.58
C ASN A 94 -9.22 -7.86 29.84
N LYS A 95 -7.91 -7.56 29.81
CA LYS A 95 -7.16 -6.96 30.91
C LYS A 95 -6.81 -5.49 30.65
N LEU A 96 -7.12 -4.97 29.46
CA LEU A 96 -6.83 -3.58 29.11
C LEU A 96 -7.89 -2.66 29.73
N PRO A 97 -7.51 -1.48 30.24
CA PRO A 97 -8.47 -0.51 30.74
C PRO A 97 -9.35 0.01 29.59
N GLU A 98 -10.59 0.36 29.89
CA GLU A 98 -11.54 0.88 28.90
C GLU A 98 -11.10 2.26 28.40
N PRO A 99 -10.86 2.43 27.08
CA PRO A 99 -10.53 3.73 26.49
C PRO A 99 -11.80 4.50 26.16
N GLN A 100 -11.73 5.84 26.23
CA GLN A 100 -12.74 6.70 25.61
C GLN A 100 -12.47 6.91 24.11
N LEU A 101 -11.19 6.82 23.70
CA LEU A 101 -10.75 7.03 22.33
C LEU A 101 -9.80 5.91 21.89
N ILE A 102 -10.06 5.34 20.73
CA ILE A 102 -9.19 4.40 20.02
C ILE A 102 -8.68 5.09 18.75
N LEU A 103 -7.37 5.21 18.63
CA LEU A 103 -6.68 5.71 17.47
C LEU A 103 -6.03 4.52 16.74
N ILE A 104 -6.34 4.34 15.45
CA ILE A 104 -5.79 3.25 14.64
C ILE A 104 -5.03 3.83 13.46
N ASP A 105 -3.73 3.55 13.37
CA ASP A 105 -2.95 3.80 12.16
C ASP A 105 -3.08 2.64 11.17
N GLU A 106 -2.99 2.93 9.88
CA GLU A 106 -3.30 1.98 8.81
C GLU A 106 -4.69 1.33 8.98
N GLY A 107 -5.67 2.17 9.30
CA GLY A 107 -7.05 1.80 9.64
C GLY A 107 -7.78 0.99 8.55
N HIS A 108 -7.26 0.94 7.33
CA HIS A 108 -7.76 0.02 6.29
C HIS A 108 -7.62 -1.47 6.68
N HIS A 109 -6.89 -1.82 7.74
CA HIS A 109 -6.88 -3.17 8.30
C HIS A 109 -7.97 -3.46 9.35
N ALA A 110 -8.77 -2.47 9.75
CA ALA A 110 -9.67 -2.55 10.91
C ALA A 110 -10.76 -3.63 10.83
N LEU A 111 -11.07 -4.15 9.63
CA LEU A 111 -11.99 -5.28 9.43
C LEU A 111 -11.37 -6.66 9.68
N ALA A 112 -10.07 -6.76 9.96
CA ALA A 112 -9.47 -8.05 10.33
C ALA A 112 -9.91 -8.47 11.74
N LYS A 113 -10.01 -9.79 11.97
CA LYS A 113 -10.54 -10.38 13.22
C LYS A 113 -9.89 -9.82 14.49
N SER A 114 -8.59 -9.54 14.44
CA SER A 114 -7.83 -9.00 15.58
C SER A 114 -8.27 -7.59 15.97
N TYR A 115 -8.56 -6.72 14.98
CA TYR A 115 -9.09 -5.38 15.22
C TYR A 115 -10.52 -5.45 15.72
N GLN A 116 -11.37 -6.23 15.03
CA GLN A 116 -12.78 -6.40 15.40
C GLN A 116 -12.96 -6.88 16.85
N LYS A 117 -12.12 -7.79 17.33
CA LYS A 117 -12.16 -8.24 18.74
C LYS A 117 -11.95 -7.09 19.73
N ILE A 118 -11.05 -6.15 19.42
CA ILE A 118 -10.80 -4.96 20.27
C ILE A 118 -11.99 -4.01 20.19
N LEU A 119 -12.46 -3.70 18.97
CA LEU A 119 -13.57 -2.77 18.75
C LEU A 119 -14.88 -3.26 19.40
N ILE A 120 -15.19 -4.55 19.30
CA ILE A 120 -16.37 -5.15 19.95
C ILE A 120 -16.26 -5.07 21.48
N LYS A 121 -15.06 -5.28 22.04
CA LYS A 121 -14.85 -5.20 23.49
C LYS A 121 -15.04 -3.77 24.02
N PHE A 122 -14.63 -2.77 23.25
CA PHE A 122 -14.69 -1.35 23.63
C PHE A 122 -15.68 -0.58 22.75
N LYS A 123 -16.90 -1.10 22.62
CA LYS A 123 -17.95 -0.58 21.72
C LYS A 123 -18.40 0.87 21.99
N ASN A 124 -18.13 1.39 23.19
CA ASN A 124 -18.53 2.74 23.60
C ASN A 124 -17.45 3.80 23.27
N ALA A 125 -16.24 3.38 22.88
CA ALA A 125 -15.15 4.28 22.56
C ALA A 125 -15.37 4.97 21.21
N TYR A 126 -14.93 6.21 21.08
CA TYR A 126 -14.73 6.81 19.76
C TYR A 126 -13.57 6.09 19.06
N VAL A 127 -13.71 5.83 17.76
CA VAL A 127 -12.69 5.14 16.96
C VAL A 127 -12.32 6.01 15.78
N LEU A 128 -11.06 6.42 15.70
CA LEU A 128 -10.51 7.15 14.56
C LEU A 128 -9.59 6.24 13.74
N LEU A 129 -9.99 5.94 12.51
CA LEU A 129 -9.28 5.07 11.58
C LEU A 129 -8.43 5.92 10.62
N PHE A 130 -7.19 6.21 11.01
CA PHE A 130 -6.24 6.95 10.18
C PHE A 130 -5.67 6.06 9.08
N THR A 131 -5.72 6.52 7.82
CA THR A 131 -5.19 5.75 6.70
C THR A 131 -4.85 6.63 5.50
N ALA A 132 -3.80 6.27 4.78
CA ALA A 132 -3.48 6.86 3.47
C ALA A 132 -4.57 6.59 2.44
N THR A 133 -5.07 5.36 2.46
CA THR A 133 -6.06 4.86 1.51
C THR A 133 -7.14 4.13 2.31
N PRO A 134 -8.38 4.62 2.36
CA PRO A 134 -9.45 3.98 3.10
C PRO A 134 -10.04 2.78 2.34
N ARG A 135 -9.57 2.54 1.11
CA ARG A 135 -9.86 1.35 0.31
C ARG A 135 -9.11 0.13 0.82
N ARG A 136 -9.83 -0.98 0.94
CA ARG A 136 -9.28 -2.31 1.24
C ARG A 136 -9.20 -3.17 -0.01
N THR A 137 -8.21 -4.05 -0.05
CA THR A 137 -8.18 -5.15 -1.01
C THR A 137 -9.25 -6.18 -0.63
N GLY A 138 -10.30 -6.31 -1.45
CA GLY A 138 -11.41 -7.26 -1.21
C GLY A 138 -12.79 -6.65 -1.37
N GLN A 139 -13.84 -7.44 -1.12
CA GLN A 139 -15.24 -7.00 -1.30
C GLN A 139 -15.77 -6.17 -0.13
N LYS A 140 -15.23 -6.37 1.08
CA LYS A 140 -15.67 -5.67 2.29
C LYS A 140 -14.83 -4.41 2.52
N GLN A 141 -15.50 -3.26 2.56
CA GLN A 141 -14.88 -1.94 2.76
C GLN A 141 -15.19 -1.39 4.16
N LEU A 142 -14.63 -0.23 4.50
CA LEU A 142 -14.69 0.33 5.86
C LEU A 142 -16.08 0.86 6.25
N ASP A 143 -17.00 1.07 5.30
CA ASP A 143 -18.42 1.38 5.56
C ASP A 143 -19.13 0.37 6.47
N GLN A 144 -18.60 -0.85 6.58
CA GLN A 144 -19.17 -1.87 7.47
C GLN A 144 -18.95 -1.59 8.95
N ILE A 145 -18.04 -0.67 9.29
CA ILE A 145 -17.63 -0.39 10.67
C ILE A 145 -17.51 1.09 10.97
N ALA A 146 -17.64 1.99 9.98
CA ALA A 146 -17.47 3.42 10.14
C ALA A 146 -18.70 4.17 9.66
N ASP A 147 -19.03 5.21 10.39
CA ASP A 147 -20.26 6.01 10.21
C ASP A 147 -19.98 7.28 9.41
N ASP A 148 -18.71 7.73 9.35
CA ASP A 148 -18.30 8.93 8.63
C ASP A 148 -16.87 8.80 8.05
N ILE A 149 -16.57 9.63 7.04
CA ILE A 149 -15.25 9.78 6.44
C ILE A 149 -14.85 11.25 6.32
N ILE A 150 -13.72 11.57 6.93
CA ILE A 150 -13.08 12.87 6.91
C ILE A 150 -11.85 12.81 5.98
N ILE A 151 -11.90 13.53 4.87
CA ILE A 151 -10.85 13.56 3.82
C ILE A 151 -9.89 14.72 4.05
N GLY A 152 -8.66 14.45 4.49
CA GLY A 152 -7.62 15.46 4.61
C GLY A 152 -7.21 16.05 3.25
N LYS A 153 -6.33 17.05 3.27
CA LYS A 153 -5.81 17.64 2.02
C LYS A 153 -5.20 16.58 1.10
N SER A 154 -5.50 16.70 -0.19
CA SER A 154 -4.95 15.87 -1.24
C SER A 154 -3.45 16.08 -1.41
N ILE A 155 -2.79 15.13 -2.06
CA ILE A 155 -1.35 15.21 -2.38
C ILE A 155 -1.08 16.43 -3.27
N LYS A 156 -1.99 16.72 -4.22
CA LYS A 156 -1.92 17.85 -5.13
C LYS A 156 -1.99 19.19 -4.38
N GLU A 157 -2.96 19.35 -3.47
CA GLU A 157 -3.06 20.56 -2.63
C GLU A 157 -1.81 20.75 -1.77
N LEU A 158 -1.33 19.69 -1.11
CA LEU A 158 -0.14 19.75 -0.27
C LEU A 158 1.12 20.09 -1.06
N THR A 159 1.21 19.62 -2.31
CA THR A 159 2.33 19.92 -3.21
C THR A 159 2.27 21.39 -3.68
N ASN A 160 1.07 21.88 -4.03
CA ASN A 160 0.87 23.28 -4.44
C ASN A 160 1.14 24.27 -3.30
N GLU A 161 0.81 23.90 -2.07
CA GLU A 161 1.06 24.70 -0.87
C GLU A 161 2.49 24.56 -0.33
N GLY A 162 3.35 23.77 -0.97
CA GLY A 162 4.75 23.58 -0.57
C GLY A 162 4.96 22.70 0.67
N PHE A 163 3.92 22.03 1.16
CA PHE A 163 4.05 21.01 2.22
C PHE A 163 4.64 19.69 1.71
N LEU A 164 4.57 19.45 0.39
CA LEU A 164 5.25 18.38 -0.32
C LEU A 164 6.06 18.96 -1.48
N ALA A 165 7.17 18.30 -1.85
CA ALA A 165 7.94 18.69 -3.03
C ALA A 165 7.22 18.30 -4.33
N GLN A 166 7.44 19.09 -5.38
CA GLN A 166 7.08 18.73 -6.76
C GLN A 166 7.80 17.43 -7.16
N PHE A 167 7.28 16.70 -8.14
CA PHE A 167 7.92 15.47 -8.62
C PHE A 167 7.85 15.29 -10.13
N ARG A 168 8.76 14.46 -10.66
CA ARG A 168 8.72 13.92 -12.01
C ARG A 168 8.65 12.40 -11.94
N TYR A 169 7.79 11.83 -12.77
CA TYR A 169 7.55 10.40 -12.81
C TYR A 169 8.14 9.80 -14.08
N PHE A 170 8.88 8.70 -13.95
CA PHE A 170 9.50 7.99 -15.06
C PHE A 170 9.09 6.52 -15.02
N GLN A 171 8.73 5.97 -16.18
CA GLN A 171 8.39 4.57 -16.37
C GLN A 171 9.29 3.98 -17.46
N PRO A 172 10.47 3.45 -17.10
CA PRO A 172 11.32 2.72 -18.03
C PRO A 172 10.63 1.46 -18.60
N PRO A 173 11.23 0.80 -19.61
CA PRO A 173 10.74 -0.48 -20.10
C PRO A 173 10.53 -1.49 -18.97
N ASN A 174 9.38 -2.15 -18.98
CA ASN A 174 8.96 -3.04 -17.92
C ASN A 174 9.64 -4.41 -18.03
N ASP A 175 10.36 -4.77 -16.98
CA ASP A 175 11.05 -6.06 -16.86
C ASP A 175 10.19 -7.14 -16.19
N PHE A 176 8.91 -6.88 -15.90
CA PHE A 176 7.97 -7.87 -15.36
C PHE A 176 6.95 -8.35 -16.41
N ASN A 177 6.87 -9.67 -16.60
CA ASN A 177 5.80 -10.31 -17.34
C ASN A 177 4.52 -10.36 -16.48
N SER A 178 3.60 -9.41 -16.71
CA SER A 178 2.37 -9.27 -15.94
C SER A 178 1.45 -10.51 -15.99
N LYS A 179 1.57 -11.36 -17.01
CA LYS A 179 0.77 -12.60 -17.15
C LYS A 179 1.14 -13.66 -16.11
N LEU A 180 2.34 -13.58 -15.52
CA LEU A 180 2.81 -14.54 -14.51
C LEU A 180 2.48 -14.11 -13.08
N LEU A 181 2.05 -12.86 -12.88
CA LEU A 181 1.74 -12.31 -11.56
C LEU A 181 0.45 -12.92 -11.00
N LYS A 182 0.52 -13.44 -9.76
CA LYS A 182 -0.60 -14.09 -9.07
C LYS A 182 -0.84 -13.43 -7.72
N ARG A 183 -2.10 -13.23 -7.36
CA ARG A 183 -2.50 -12.60 -6.08
C ARG A 183 -2.52 -13.63 -4.94
N ASN A 184 -2.15 -13.20 -3.74
CA ASN A 184 -2.29 -13.96 -2.50
C ASN A 184 -3.67 -13.71 -1.85
N SER A 185 -3.88 -14.27 -0.66
CA SER A 185 -5.12 -14.07 0.13
C SER A 185 -5.32 -12.63 0.63
N THR A 186 -4.25 -11.81 0.71
CA THR A 186 -4.34 -10.37 1.01
C THR A 186 -4.65 -9.54 -0.23
N GLY A 187 -4.70 -10.18 -1.40
CA GLY A 187 -4.98 -9.59 -2.71
C GLY A 187 -3.81 -8.85 -3.36
N ASP A 188 -2.62 -8.87 -2.76
CA ASP A 188 -1.38 -8.40 -3.39
C ASP A 188 -0.63 -9.53 -4.12
N TYR A 189 0.35 -9.23 -4.95
CA TYR A 189 1.11 -10.27 -5.66
C TYR A 189 1.96 -11.12 -4.71
N THR A 190 2.08 -12.41 -5.03
CA THR A 190 2.93 -13.33 -4.26
C THR A 190 4.40 -13.14 -4.64
N ASN A 191 5.32 -13.28 -3.66
CA ASN A 191 6.77 -13.22 -3.92
C ASN A 191 7.20 -14.23 -4.98
N LYS A 192 6.64 -15.45 -4.95
CA LYS A 192 6.91 -16.48 -5.94
C LYS A 192 6.53 -16.03 -7.35
N SER A 193 5.31 -15.50 -7.53
CA SER A 193 4.88 -15.03 -8.85
C SER A 193 5.66 -13.80 -9.34
N MET A 194 6.12 -12.93 -8.42
CA MET A 194 6.97 -11.80 -8.79
C MET A 194 8.34 -12.26 -9.26
N ALA A 195 8.94 -13.26 -8.60
CA ALA A 195 10.17 -13.89 -9.05
C ALA A 195 10.03 -14.56 -10.42
N GLU A 196 8.94 -15.31 -10.65
CA GLU A 196 8.63 -15.93 -11.95
C GLU A 196 8.40 -14.88 -13.06
N ALA A 197 7.78 -13.75 -12.73
CA ALA A 197 7.49 -12.68 -13.68
C ALA A 197 8.71 -11.83 -14.05
N MET A 198 9.71 -11.76 -13.18
CA MET A 198 10.84 -10.83 -13.29
C MET A 198 11.88 -11.31 -14.31
N ASN A 199 12.26 -10.43 -15.24
CA ASN A 199 13.44 -10.58 -16.07
C ASN A 199 14.69 -10.15 -15.28
N THR A 200 15.75 -10.96 -15.27
CA THR A 200 17.00 -10.66 -14.55
C THR A 200 17.71 -9.40 -15.05
N LYS A 201 17.40 -8.91 -16.26
CA LYS A 201 17.90 -7.62 -16.76
C LYS A 201 17.49 -6.42 -15.90
N ILE A 202 16.43 -6.55 -15.09
CA ILE A 202 15.98 -5.50 -14.18
C ILE A 202 17.10 -4.98 -13.26
N PHE A 203 18.00 -5.86 -12.81
CA PHE A 203 19.06 -5.51 -11.87
C PHE A 203 20.01 -4.47 -12.48
N GLY A 204 20.47 -4.70 -13.71
CA GLY A 204 21.27 -3.72 -14.44
C GLY A 204 20.46 -2.52 -14.96
N HIS A 205 19.20 -2.73 -15.34
CA HIS A 205 18.33 -1.64 -15.79
C HIS A 205 18.07 -0.62 -14.68
N VAL A 206 17.84 -1.05 -13.44
CA VAL A 206 17.64 -0.15 -12.28
C VAL A 206 18.82 0.81 -12.13
N VAL A 207 20.05 0.31 -12.18
CA VAL A 207 21.26 1.14 -12.07
C VAL A 207 21.39 2.08 -13.28
N LYS A 208 21.18 1.56 -14.49
CA LYS A 208 21.26 2.34 -15.73
C LYS A 208 20.26 3.51 -15.75
N GLN A 209 19.01 3.27 -15.33
CA GLN A 209 18.00 4.32 -15.31
C GLN A 209 18.25 5.32 -14.19
N TYR A 210 18.72 4.89 -13.02
CA TYR A 210 19.17 5.81 -11.97
C TYR A 210 20.29 6.73 -12.47
N GLN A 211 21.34 6.19 -13.09
CA GLN A 211 22.45 6.99 -13.62
C GLN A 211 22.02 7.97 -14.71
N ARG A 212 20.96 7.64 -15.47
CA ARG A 212 20.42 8.49 -16.51
C ARG A 212 19.52 9.60 -15.96
N ILE A 213 18.68 9.29 -14.98
CA ILE A 213 17.53 10.14 -14.59
C ILE A 213 17.81 10.88 -13.27
N ALA A 214 18.51 10.23 -12.33
CA ALA A 214 18.63 10.68 -10.94
C ALA A 214 20.08 10.64 -10.43
N LYS A 215 21.08 10.77 -11.32
CA LYS A 215 22.50 10.68 -10.97
C LYS A 215 22.86 11.61 -9.81
N GLY A 216 23.46 11.03 -8.76
CA GLY A 216 23.95 11.78 -7.59
C GLY A 216 22.89 12.03 -6.51
N MET A 217 21.61 11.82 -6.81
CA MET A 217 20.52 11.91 -5.84
C MET A 217 20.56 10.74 -4.86
N GLN A 218 20.19 10.96 -3.60
CA GLN A 218 19.96 9.84 -2.69
C GLN A 218 18.63 9.17 -3.00
N ALA A 219 18.66 7.83 -3.12
CA ALA A 219 17.50 7.06 -3.54
C ALA A 219 17.12 5.95 -2.55
N VAL A 220 15.81 5.71 -2.43
CA VAL A 220 15.27 4.51 -1.80
C VAL A 220 14.73 3.58 -2.89
N VAL A 221 15.14 2.32 -2.83
CA VAL A 221 14.71 1.29 -3.78
C VAL A 221 13.82 0.27 -3.08
N TYR A 222 12.62 0.05 -3.62
CA TYR A 222 11.66 -0.94 -3.12
C TYR A 222 11.68 -2.19 -4.01
N THR A 223 12.04 -3.34 -3.43
CA THR A 223 12.03 -4.65 -4.11
C THR A 223 11.01 -5.60 -3.45
N TYR A 224 10.83 -6.78 -4.04
CA TYR A 224 9.84 -7.77 -3.56
C TYR A 224 10.41 -8.85 -2.64
N SER A 225 11.74 -9.03 -2.59
CA SER A 225 12.40 -10.05 -1.78
C SER A 225 13.78 -9.60 -1.33
N ILE A 226 14.26 -10.20 -0.23
CA ILE A 226 15.58 -9.89 0.35
C ILE A 226 16.69 -10.20 -0.66
N GLU A 227 16.57 -11.32 -1.37
CA GLU A 227 17.50 -11.70 -2.43
C GLU A 227 17.55 -10.66 -3.55
N SER A 228 16.38 -10.20 -4.02
CA SER A 228 16.30 -9.12 -5.02
C SER A 228 16.91 -7.82 -4.50
N ALA A 229 16.66 -7.48 -3.23
CA ALA A 229 17.22 -6.31 -2.59
C ALA A 229 18.76 -6.35 -2.52
N LYS A 230 19.34 -7.48 -2.09
CA LYS A 230 20.78 -7.70 -2.03
C LYS A 230 21.43 -7.60 -3.40
N ARG A 231 20.80 -8.20 -4.42
CA ARG A 231 21.30 -8.15 -5.79
C ARG A 231 21.27 -6.74 -6.37
N VAL A 232 20.20 -5.98 -6.16
CA VAL A 232 20.14 -4.57 -6.58
C VAL A 232 21.23 -3.74 -5.89
N ALA A 233 21.41 -3.91 -4.57
CA ALA A 233 22.48 -3.20 -3.84
C ALA A 233 23.87 -3.55 -4.40
N GLN A 234 24.11 -4.82 -4.72
CA GLN A 234 25.35 -5.27 -5.35
C GLN A 234 25.59 -4.61 -6.71
N GLU A 235 24.58 -4.54 -7.59
CA GLU A 235 24.72 -3.88 -8.90
C GLU A 235 25.07 -2.39 -8.77
N PHE A 236 24.48 -1.68 -7.81
CA PHE A 236 24.85 -0.29 -7.55
C PHE A 236 26.31 -0.16 -7.08
N ASN A 237 26.74 -1.02 -6.15
CA ASN A 237 28.12 -1.02 -5.67
C ASN A 237 29.12 -1.37 -6.79
N ASN A 238 28.80 -2.34 -7.65
CA ASN A 238 29.61 -2.68 -8.82
C ASN A 238 29.74 -1.50 -9.79
N ALA A 239 28.73 -0.63 -9.86
CA ALA A 239 28.75 0.60 -10.64
C ALA A 239 29.38 1.80 -9.89
N GLY A 240 30.02 1.58 -8.74
CA GLY A 240 30.69 2.62 -7.96
C GLY A 240 29.76 3.55 -7.18
N ILE A 241 28.50 3.14 -6.94
CA ILE A 241 27.49 3.92 -6.22
C ILE A 241 27.20 3.22 -4.90
N SER A 242 27.47 3.89 -3.78
CA SER A 242 27.32 3.28 -2.45
C SER A 242 25.86 2.88 -2.18
N ALA A 243 25.64 1.58 -1.97
CA ALA A 243 24.33 0.99 -1.76
C ALA A 243 24.35 -0.07 -0.66
N LYS A 244 23.29 -0.08 0.16
CA LYS A 244 23.12 -1.05 1.24
C LYS A 244 21.67 -1.51 1.30
N GLU A 245 21.51 -2.79 1.58
CA GLU A 245 20.22 -3.43 1.76
C GLU A 245 19.84 -3.46 3.24
N VAL A 246 18.55 -3.27 3.54
CA VAL A 246 17.99 -3.37 4.89
C VAL A 246 16.68 -4.14 4.83
N ASP A 247 16.54 -5.14 5.71
CA ASP A 247 15.33 -5.94 5.89
C ASP A 247 14.93 -6.07 7.38
N GLY A 248 13.82 -6.74 7.64
CA GLY A 248 13.27 -6.90 8.99
C GLY A 248 14.11 -7.80 9.92
N LYS A 249 15.17 -8.43 9.42
CA LYS A 249 16.15 -9.22 10.17
C LYS A 249 17.46 -8.46 10.41
N THR A 250 17.67 -7.31 9.77
CA THR A 250 18.82 -6.44 10.06
C THR A 250 18.80 -6.06 11.55
N PRO A 251 19.88 -6.33 12.32
CA PRO A 251 19.97 -5.93 13.72
C PRO A 251 19.73 -4.43 13.91
N GLU A 252 19.14 -4.05 15.04
CA GLU A 252 18.76 -2.66 15.32
C GLU A 252 19.95 -1.70 15.24
N VAL A 253 21.09 -2.08 15.82
CA VAL A 253 22.34 -1.29 15.77
C VAL A 253 22.82 -1.09 14.34
N GLU A 254 22.90 -2.16 13.53
CA GLU A 254 23.31 -2.06 12.13
C GLU A 254 22.33 -1.20 11.32
N ARG A 255 21.03 -1.36 11.55
CA ARG A 255 19.99 -0.56 10.88
C ARG A 255 20.15 0.94 11.21
N ASP A 256 20.42 1.28 12.46
CA ASP A 256 20.60 2.67 12.90
C ASP A 256 21.87 3.30 12.32
N GLU A 257 22.95 2.52 12.21
CA GLU A 257 24.17 2.93 11.50
C GLU A 257 23.90 3.19 10.01
N ILE A 258 23.22 2.28 9.32
CA ILE A 258 22.87 2.43 7.89
C ILE A 258 22.01 3.68 7.67
N VAL A 259 21.01 3.91 8.53
CA VAL A 259 20.15 5.10 8.47
C VAL A 259 20.98 6.36 8.71
N THR A 260 21.94 6.32 9.64
CA THR A 260 22.84 7.44 9.94
C THR A 260 23.76 7.74 8.77
N ASP A 261 24.37 6.73 8.15
CA ASP A 261 25.21 6.89 6.97
C ASP A 261 24.43 7.42 5.76
N PHE A 262 23.17 7.00 5.61
CA PHE A 262 22.27 7.58 4.62
C PHE A 262 21.96 9.05 4.94
N LYS A 263 21.66 9.42 6.18
CA LYS A 263 21.44 10.83 6.56
C LYS A 263 22.69 11.69 6.32
N ASN A 264 23.87 11.15 6.59
CA ASN A 264 25.15 11.83 6.40
C ASN A 264 25.66 11.77 4.95
N GLN A 265 24.85 11.28 4.01
CA GLN A 265 25.17 11.15 2.58
C GLN A 265 26.39 10.28 2.23
N LYS A 266 26.90 9.49 3.19
CA LYS A 266 27.92 8.46 2.95
C LYS A 266 27.35 7.32 2.11
N LEU A 267 26.06 7.01 2.33
CA LEU A 267 25.30 6.05 1.55
C LEU A 267 24.37 6.75 0.54
N LYS A 268 24.49 6.43 -0.75
CA LYS A 268 23.62 7.00 -1.80
C LYS A 268 22.32 6.24 -1.98
N ILE A 269 22.34 4.91 -1.89
CA ILE A 269 21.19 4.06 -2.20
C ILE A 269 20.83 3.19 -1.00
N LEU A 270 19.56 3.25 -0.60
CA LEU A 270 18.98 2.37 0.42
C LEU A 270 18.01 1.41 -0.24
N VAL A 271 18.33 0.13 -0.29
CA VAL A 271 17.48 -0.90 -0.89
C VAL A 271 16.72 -1.63 0.22
N ASN A 272 15.42 -1.87 0.04
CA ASN A 272 14.62 -2.49 1.08
C ASN A 272 13.49 -3.37 0.56
N VAL A 273 12.98 -4.21 1.47
CA VAL A 273 11.81 -5.07 1.26
C VAL A 273 10.73 -4.71 2.27
N ASN A 274 9.73 -3.95 1.83
CA ASN A 274 8.59 -3.54 2.68
C ASN A 274 8.97 -2.75 3.95
N LEU A 275 10.21 -2.25 4.04
CA LEU A 275 10.65 -1.35 5.09
C LEU A 275 10.59 0.09 4.60
N PHE A 276 10.74 1.06 5.51
CA PHE A 276 10.75 2.49 5.16
C PHE A 276 9.52 2.97 4.36
N THR A 277 8.42 2.23 4.38
CA THR A 277 7.16 2.72 3.80
C THR A 277 6.57 3.78 4.72
N GLU A 278 6.73 3.63 6.03
CA GLU A 278 6.31 4.60 7.06
C GLU A 278 7.29 4.55 8.25
N GLY A 279 7.30 5.60 9.07
CA GLY A 279 7.94 5.54 10.39
C GLY A 279 9.46 5.69 10.47
N VAL A 280 10.15 5.99 9.36
CA VAL A 280 11.59 6.32 9.38
C VAL A 280 11.79 7.70 8.76
N ASP A 281 12.45 8.57 9.52
CA ASP A 281 12.83 9.89 9.05
C ASP A 281 14.07 9.79 8.16
N LEU A 282 13.84 9.87 6.84
CA LEU A 282 14.89 9.93 5.83
C LEU A 282 14.72 11.28 5.09
N PRO A 283 15.21 12.39 5.67
CA PRO A 283 14.97 13.72 5.12
C PRO A 283 15.55 13.83 3.70
N ASN A 284 16.72 13.25 3.46
CA ASN A 284 17.50 13.49 2.24
C ASN A 284 17.06 12.65 1.02
N VAL A 285 15.98 11.87 1.10
CA VAL A 285 15.50 11.11 -0.07
C VAL A 285 15.01 12.06 -1.15
N ASP A 286 15.63 11.98 -2.32
CA ASP A 286 15.32 12.75 -3.52
C ASP A 286 14.73 11.89 -4.63
N CYS A 287 15.08 10.61 -4.66
CA CYS A 287 14.62 9.66 -5.64
C CYS A 287 13.98 8.42 -4.97
N VAL A 288 12.91 7.91 -5.57
CA VAL A 288 12.36 6.58 -5.26
C VAL A 288 12.43 5.73 -6.51
N ILE A 289 12.88 4.49 -6.36
CA ILE A 289 12.88 3.47 -7.41
C ILE A 289 11.97 2.33 -6.98
N MET A 290 10.90 2.10 -7.73
CA MET A 290 9.99 0.99 -7.52
C MET A 290 10.37 -0.16 -8.45
N ALA A 291 11.00 -1.19 -7.90
CA ALA A 291 11.37 -2.44 -8.58
C ALA A 291 10.49 -3.61 -8.12
N ARG A 292 9.21 -3.30 -7.85
CA ARG A 292 8.22 -4.27 -7.37
C ARG A 292 6.83 -3.93 -7.92
N PRO A 293 6.14 -4.87 -8.57
CA PRO A 293 4.73 -4.70 -8.91
C PRO A 293 3.86 -4.90 -7.66
N THR A 294 2.80 -4.11 -7.52
CA THR A 294 1.82 -4.26 -6.44
C THR A 294 0.36 -4.09 -6.91
N MET A 295 -0.58 -4.66 -6.17
CA MET A 295 -2.02 -4.39 -6.25
C MET A 295 -2.52 -3.48 -5.12
N SER A 296 -1.63 -3.08 -4.20
CA SER A 296 -1.98 -2.20 -3.09
C SER A 296 -1.71 -0.73 -3.45
N LEU A 297 -2.79 0.04 -3.59
CA LEU A 297 -2.71 1.50 -3.73
C LEU A 297 -2.01 2.14 -2.52
N ALA A 298 -2.23 1.59 -1.31
CA ALA A 298 -1.58 2.05 -0.09
C ALA A 298 -0.05 1.98 -0.21
N LEU A 299 0.46 0.81 -0.63
CA LEU A 299 1.91 0.61 -0.82
C LEU A 299 2.45 1.51 -1.93
N TYR A 300 1.73 1.64 -3.04
CA TYR A 300 2.12 2.53 -4.14
C TYR A 300 2.28 3.99 -3.69
N LEU A 301 1.30 4.53 -2.95
CA LEU A 301 1.37 5.89 -2.41
C LEU A 301 2.47 6.02 -1.35
N GLN A 302 2.64 5.04 -0.46
CA GLN A 302 3.72 5.05 0.53
C GLN A 302 5.11 5.06 -0.13
N PHE A 303 5.31 4.28 -1.20
CA PHE A 303 6.56 4.26 -1.95
C PHE A 303 6.80 5.59 -2.66
N SER A 304 5.89 5.97 -3.55
CA SER A 304 6.04 7.16 -4.40
C SER A 304 6.24 8.43 -3.59
N MET A 305 5.54 8.57 -2.45
CA MET A 305 5.63 9.77 -1.64
C MET A 305 6.93 9.87 -0.83
N ARG A 306 7.71 8.78 -0.66
CA ARG A 306 8.93 8.77 0.17
C ARG A 306 10.02 9.74 -0.30
N CYS A 307 10.00 10.20 -1.54
CA CYS A 307 10.90 11.26 -2.02
C CYS A 307 10.33 12.69 -1.92
N LEU A 308 9.06 12.89 -1.54
CA LEU A 308 8.38 14.20 -1.57
C LEU A 308 8.62 15.11 -0.34
N ASN A 309 9.69 14.91 0.43
CA ASN A 309 10.04 15.85 1.50
C ASN A 309 10.22 17.25 0.90
N PRO A 310 9.55 18.28 1.42
CA PRO A 310 9.70 19.63 0.92
C PRO A 310 11.12 20.13 1.18
N ARG A 311 11.73 20.69 0.14
CA ARG A 311 12.99 21.45 0.18
C ARG A 311 12.90 22.57 -0.85
N PRO A 312 13.42 23.78 -0.56
CA PRO A 312 13.45 24.86 -1.53
C PRO A 312 14.06 24.41 -2.86
N GLY A 313 13.36 24.66 -3.97
CA GLY A 313 13.81 24.32 -5.33
C GLY A 313 13.83 22.82 -5.68
N LYS A 314 13.43 21.92 -4.77
CA LYS A 314 13.49 20.49 -5.02
C LYS A 314 12.38 20.02 -5.96
N THR A 315 12.78 19.21 -6.94
CA THR A 315 11.89 18.30 -7.68
C THR A 315 12.32 16.86 -7.41
N ALA A 316 11.44 16.08 -6.79
CA ALA A 316 11.66 14.68 -6.50
C ALA A 316 11.54 13.82 -7.78
N ILE A 317 12.19 12.66 -7.78
CA ILE A 317 12.20 11.74 -8.92
C ILE A 317 11.60 10.40 -8.52
N ILE A 318 10.62 9.92 -9.28
CA ILE A 318 10.05 8.59 -9.11
C ILE A 318 10.36 7.77 -10.36
N ILE A 319 11.02 6.62 -10.20
CA ILE A 319 11.34 5.68 -11.28
C ILE A 319 10.58 4.37 -11.03
N ASP A 320 9.66 4.02 -11.91
CA ASP A 320 8.78 2.86 -11.78
C ASP A 320 9.10 1.79 -12.81
N HIS A 321 9.90 0.80 -12.39
CA HIS A 321 10.26 -0.35 -13.22
C HIS A 321 9.15 -1.41 -13.30
N ALA A 322 8.06 -1.24 -12.57
CA ALA A 322 7.02 -2.25 -12.42
C ALA A 322 5.65 -1.83 -12.98
N ASN A 323 5.59 -0.70 -13.69
CA ASN A 323 4.38 -0.14 -14.30
C ASN A 323 3.21 0.01 -13.30
N ASN A 324 3.49 0.37 -12.05
CA ASN A 324 2.45 0.62 -11.06
C ASN A 324 1.59 1.84 -11.45
N VAL A 325 2.16 2.86 -12.09
CA VAL A 325 1.42 4.06 -12.55
C VAL A 325 0.34 3.73 -13.57
N GLN A 326 0.56 2.74 -14.44
CA GLN A 326 -0.44 2.29 -15.42
C GLN A 326 -1.68 1.68 -14.75
N LYS A 327 -1.52 1.22 -13.51
CA LYS A 327 -2.60 0.68 -12.69
C LYS A 327 -3.24 1.75 -11.84
N PHE A 328 -2.46 2.59 -11.15
CA PHE A 328 -2.97 3.46 -10.09
C PHE A 328 -3.10 4.95 -10.47
N GLY A 329 -2.68 5.32 -11.67
CA GLY A 329 -2.48 6.72 -12.05
C GLY A 329 -1.31 7.36 -11.33
N TYR A 330 -1.18 8.67 -11.46
CA TYR A 330 -0.21 9.47 -10.75
C TYR A 330 -0.43 9.43 -9.23
N PRO A 331 0.63 9.58 -8.41
CA PRO A 331 0.48 9.68 -6.97
C PRO A 331 -0.49 10.79 -6.55
N ASP A 332 -0.45 11.94 -7.23
CA ASP A 332 -1.25 13.14 -6.91
C ASP A 332 -2.63 13.21 -7.60
N ASP A 333 -3.04 12.16 -8.31
CA ASP A 333 -4.37 12.14 -8.93
C ASP A 333 -5.49 12.26 -7.89
N ASP A 334 -6.51 13.03 -8.24
CA ASP A 334 -7.72 13.19 -7.45
C ASP A 334 -8.46 11.85 -7.36
N ARG A 335 -8.92 11.50 -6.16
CA ARG A 335 -9.57 10.21 -5.87
C ARG A 335 -10.81 10.42 -5.03
N ASP A 336 -11.92 9.82 -5.44
CA ASP A 336 -13.15 9.82 -4.66
C ASP A 336 -13.06 8.84 -3.49
N TRP A 337 -12.48 9.33 -2.38
CA TRP A 337 -12.34 8.53 -1.17
C TRP A 337 -13.67 8.20 -0.50
N LYS A 338 -14.74 8.99 -0.73
CA LYS A 338 -16.06 8.70 -0.17
C LYS A 338 -16.66 7.45 -0.82
N GLN A 339 -16.53 7.32 -2.15
CA GLN A 339 -16.95 6.10 -2.84
C GLN A 339 -16.03 4.91 -2.54
N ALA A 340 -14.75 5.16 -2.24
CA ALA A 340 -13.75 4.12 -2.00
C ALA A 340 -14.02 3.23 -0.78
N VAL A 341 -14.82 3.73 0.16
CA VAL A 341 -15.14 3.04 1.41
C VAL A 341 -16.45 2.29 1.38
N ILE A 342 -17.23 2.37 0.31
CA ILE A 342 -18.56 1.77 0.20
C ILE A 342 -18.48 0.36 -0.40
N SER A 343 -19.05 -0.62 0.30
CA SER A 343 -19.17 -2.01 -0.11
C SER A 343 -20.20 -2.17 -1.24
N GLY A 344 -19.95 -3.07 -2.19
CA GLY A 344 -20.97 -3.52 -3.15
C GLY A 344 -21.30 -2.58 -4.33
N THR A 345 -20.78 -1.36 -4.39
CA THR A 345 -20.98 -0.51 -5.57
C THR A 345 -20.20 -1.06 -6.78
N LYS A 346 -20.77 -1.00 -7.99
CA LYS A 346 -20.04 -1.29 -9.25
C LYS A 346 -18.83 -0.35 -9.45
N SER A 347 -18.69 0.68 -8.61
CA SER A 347 -17.56 1.62 -8.54
C SER A 347 -16.29 1.03 -7.90
N VAL A 348 -16.40 -0.13 -7.24
CA VAL A 348 -15.26 -0.78 -6.56
C VAL A 348 -14.14 -1.13 -7.55
N SER A 349 -14.40 -1.35 -8.84
CA SER A 349 -13.32 -1.46 -9.85
C SER A 349 -12.77 -0.08 -10.27
N LYS A 350 -13.64 0.93 -10.42
CA LYS A 350 -13.27 2.27 -10.90
C LYS A 350 -12.29 3.03 -10.01
N ILE A 351 -12.24 2.84 -8.70
CA ILE A 351 -11.27 3.64 -7.90
C ILE A 351 -9.82 3.11 -8.02
N ASN A 352 -9.65 1.89 -8.53
CA ASN A 352 -8.35 1.38 -8.98
C ASN A 352 -8.09 1.67 -10.48
N THR A 353 -9.08 2.18 -11.23
CA THR A 353 -9.04 2.29 -12.70
C THR A 353 -9.61 3.59 -13.25
N ASP A 354 -9.91 4.58 -12.41
CA ASP A 354 -10.15 5.95 -12.81
C ASP A 354 -8.73 6.46 -13.06
N PRO A 355 -8.28 6.54 -14.33
CA PRO A 355 -6.86 6.62 -14.64
C PRO A 355 -6.20 7.95 -14.25
N GLY A 356 -6.82 8.70 -13.33
CA GLY A 356 -6.66 10.14 -13.25
C GLY A 356 -6.91 10.76 -14.62
N MET A 357 -6.28 11.90 -14.85
CA MET A 357 -6.14 12.39 -16.22
C MET A 357 -5.37 11.36 -17.06
N PRO A 358 -5.75 11.11 -18.33
CA PRO A 358 -5.03 10.18 -19.17
C PRO A 358 -3.53 10.48 -19.18
N ILE A 359 -2.72 9.45 -18.98
CA ILE A 359 -1.26 9.56 -18.94
C ILE A 359 -0.63 8.97 -20.19
N ILE A 360 0.58 9.44 -20.51
CA ILE A 360 1.40 8.89 -21.58
C ILE A 360 2.86 8.84 -21.17
N THR A 361 3.55 7.78 -21.57
CA THR A 361 4.99 7.62 -21.35
C THR A 361 5.77 8.01 -22.61
N CYS A 362 6.77 8.86 -22.46
CA CYS A 362 7.67 9.24 -23.55
C CYS A 362 8.64 8.10 -23.89
N ASP A 363 8.66 7.65 -25.15
CA ASP A 363 9.57 6.57 -25.60
C ASP A 363 11.05 6.92 -25.52
N TYR A 364 11.39 8.22 -25.45
CA TYR A 364 12.77 8.68 -25.41
C TYR A 364 13.28 8.79 -23.98
N CYS A 365 12.67 9.67 -23.17
CA CYS A 365 13.14 9.96 -21.82
C CYS A 365 12.44 9.14 -20.73
N PHE A 366 11.42 8.36 -21.08
CA PHE A 366 10.59 7.58 -20.16
C PHE A 366 9.79 8.39 -19.16
N ALA A 367 9.73 9.72 -19.31
CA ALA A 367 8.83 10.56 -18.53
C ALA A 367 7.40 10.11 -18.78
N VAL A 368 6.68 9.80 -17.71
CA VAL A 368 5.23 9.75 -17.74
C VAL A 368 4.76 11.19 -17.62
N VAL A 369 3.76 11.61 -18.38
CA VAL A 369 3.18 12.96 -18.34
C VAL A 369 1.67 12.87 -18.49
N LYS A 370 0.94 13.87 -17.99
CA LYS A 370 -0.50 13.96 -18.26
C LYS A 370 -0.67 14.35 -19.73
N THR A 371 -1.63 13.76 -20.44
CA THR A 371 -1.85 14.06 -21.88
C THR A 371 -2.17 15.53 -22.10
N SER A 372 -2.79 16.20 -21.12
CA SER A 372 -3.05 17.64 -21.10
C SER A 372 -1.78 18.51 -21.05
N GLU A 373 -0.64 17.95 -20.62
CA GLU A 373 0.65 18.65 -20.57
C GLU A 373 1.40 18.57 -21.91
N VAL A 374 0.97 17.70 -22.83
CA VAL A 374 1.59 17.52 -24.15
C VAL A 374 1.14 18.64 -25.08
N LYS A 375 2.07 19.54 -25.42
CA LYS A 375 1.86 20.62 -26.38
C LYS A 375 2.56 20.31 -27.70
N ASN A 376 1.90 20.54 -28.83
CA ASN A 376 2.44 20.35 -30.18
C ASN A 376 3.03 18.95 -30.43
N GLY A 377 2.46 17.91 -29.81
CA GLY A 377 2.95 16.53 -29.93
C GLY A 377 4.36 16.31 -29.39
N LYS A 378 4.84 17.14 -28.46
CA LYS A 378 6.19 17.06 -27.86
C LYS A 378 6.12 16.75 -26.37
N CYS A 379 7.04 15.91 -25.91
CA CYS A 379 7.22 15.63 -24.49
C CYS A 379 7.64 16.91 -23.74
N PRO A 380 6.94 17.32 -22.66
CA PRO A 380 7.26 18.54 -21.94
C PRO A 380 8.60 18.48 -21.19
N LEU A 381 9.18 17.29 -20.98
CA LEU A 381 10.46 17.13 -20.28
C LEU A 381 11.68 17.12 -21.22
N CYS A 382 11.58 16.47 -22.39
CA CYS A 382 12.74 16.30 -23.30
C CYS A 382 12.54 16.90 -24.70
N GLY A 383 11.37 17.46 -25.02
CA GLY A 383 11.08 18.08 -26.30
C GLY A 383 10.93 17.13 -27.50
N LYS A 384 11.17 15.82 -27.32
CA LYS A 384 11.04 14.82 -28.39
C LYS A 384 9.56 14.54 -28.74
N PRO A 385 9.27 14.12 -29.99
CA PRO A 385 7.93 13.75 -30.38
C PRO A 385 7.32 12.66 -29.48
N ILE A 386 6.06 12.83 -29.10
CA ILE A 386 5.29 11.86 -28.33
C ILE A 386 3.94 11.67 -29.01
N LYS A 387 3.61 10.41 -29.35
CA LYS A 387 2.36 10.09 -30.05
C LYS A 387 1.28 9.80 -29.03
N ILE A 388 0.29 10.67 -28.92
CA ILE A 388 -0.90 10.40 -28.13
C ILE A 388 -1.69 9.32 -28.86
N HIS A 389 -1.61 8.08 -28.39
CA HIS A 389 -2.52 7.03 -28.82
C HIS A 389 -3.84 7.23 -28.07
N GLU A 390 -4.96 7.33 -28.80
CA GLU A 390 -6.29 7.29 -28.19
C GLU A 390 -6.39 6.05 -27.30
N ALA A 391 -6.86 6.25 -26.06
CA ALA A 391 -6.86 5.21 -25.04
C ALA A 391 -7.62 3.98 -25.53
N LYS A 392 -6.90 2.89 -25.84
CA LYS A 392 -7.51 1.56 -25.89
C LYS A 392 -8.08 1.31 -24.50
N GLN A 393 -9.40 1.20 -24.39
CA GLN A 393 -10.07 0.76 -23.18
C GLN A 393 -9.36 -0.49 -22.66
N VAL A 394 -8.67 -0.36 -21.53
CA VAL A 394 -8.06 -1.48 -20.85
C VAL A 394 -9.21 -2.39 -20.45
N LYS A 395 -9.39 -3.50 -21.20
CA LYS A 395 -10.34 -4.54 -20.81
C LYS A 395 -9.85 -5.11 -19.48
N ASP A 396 -10.53 -4.72 -18.40
CA ASP A 396 -10.37 -5.22 -17.05
C ASP A 396 -10.27 -6.76 -17.07
N LEU A 397 -9.06 -7.28 -16.85
CA LEU A 397 -8.84 -8.71 -16.57
C LEU A 397 -9.66 -9.14 -15.35
N ASP A 398 -9.90 -8.23 -14.40
CA ASP A 398 -10.75 -8.44 -13.23
C ASP A 398 -12.25 -8.61 -13.59
N LEU A 399 -12.76 -7.95 -14.65
CA LEU A 399 -14.15 -8.13 -15.11
C LEU A 399 -14.34 -9.47 -15.83
N VAL A 400 -13.30 -9.95 -16.54
CA VAL A 400 -13.31 -11.27 -17.17
C VAL A 400 -13.29 -12.37 -16.09
N GLU A 401 -12.43 -12.25 -15.09
CA GLU A 401 -12.42 -13.18 -13.95
C GLU A 401 -13.71 -13.11 -13.12
N ALA A 402 -14.29 -11.93 -12.91
CA ALA A 402 -15.56 -11.77 -12.20
C ALA A 402 -16.74 -12.35 -12.99
N LYS A 403 -16.78 -12.19 -14.32
CA LYS A 403 -17.76 -12.87 -15.19
C LYS A 403 -17.61 -14.38 -15.10
N ASN A 404 -16.38 -14.89 -15.14
CA ASN A 404 -16.10 -16.32 -15.03
C ASN A 404 -16.49 -16.87 -13.65
N ARG A 405 -16.24 -16.12 -12.56
CA ARG A 405 -16.68 -16.48 -11.21
C ARG A 405 -18.19 -16.43 -11.04
N LYS A 406 -18.89 -15.43 -11.60
CA LYS A 406 -20.36 -15.40 -11.61
C LYS A 406 -20.94 -16.59 -12.36
N LYS A 407 -20.35 -16.96 -13.51
CA LYS A 407 -20.74 -18.14 -14.28
C LYS A 407 -20.51 -19.42 -13.48
N LEU A 408 -19.36 -19.53 -12.80
CA LEU A 408 -19.05 -20.66 -11.93
C LEU A 408 -20.02 -20.74 -10.74
N ILE A 409 -20.32 -19.62 -10.06
CA ILE A 409 -21.30 -19.57 -8.96
C ILE A 409 -22.70 -19.99 -9.43
N ALA A 410 -23.13 -19.52 -10.61
CA ALA A 410 -24.40 -19.94 -11.20
C ALA A 410 -24.41 -21.45 -11.52
N GLU A 411 -23.28 -22.02 -11.96
CA GLU A 411 -23.15 -23.47 -12.16
C GLU A 411 -23.12 -24.25 -10.84
N ILE A 412 -22.51 -23.72 -9.77
CA ILE A 412 -22.48 -24.33 -8.44
C ILE A 412 -23.89 -24.38 -7.84
N VAL A 413 -24.66 -23.29 -7.96
CA VAL A 413 -26.04 -23.24 -7.45
C VAL A 413 -26.93 -24.29 -8.14
N LYS A 414 -26.66 -24.58 -9.42
CA LYS A 414 -27.40 -25.55 -10.24
C LYS A 414 -26.93 -27.00 -10.12
N SER A 415 -25.83 -27.28 -9.40
CA SER A 415 -25.26 -28.63 -9.30
C SER A 415 -25.07 -29.06 -7.85
N ASP A 416 -25.85 -30.04 -7.41
CA ASP A 416 -25.74 -30.58 -6.05
C ASP A 416 -24.40 -31.27 -5.79
N LEU A 417 -23.77 -31.82 -6.84
CA LEU A 417 -22.42 -32.37 -6.77
C LEU A 417 -21.39 -31.27 -6.47
N LEU A 418 -21.47 -30.11 -7.13
CA LEU A 418 -20.56 -28.97 -6.88
C LEU A 418 -20.76 -28.38 -5.48
N LYS A 419 -22.00 -28.27 -4.98
CA LYS A 419 -22.27 -27.84 -3.59
C LYS A 419 -21.63 -28.79 -2.58
N LYS A 420 -21.72 -30.11 -2.83
CA LYS A 420 -21.19 -31.15 -1.94
C LYS A 420 -19.67 -31.15 -1.84
N VAL A 421 -18.96 -30.78 -2.92
CA VAL A 421 -17.49 -30.74 -2.93
C VAL A 421 -16.90 -29.37 -2.58
N ALA A 422 -17.68 -28.29 -2.61
CA ALA A 422 -17.20 -26.92 -2.38
C ALA A 422 -16.51 -26.70 -1.02
N ASN A 423 -16.94 -27.43 0.03
CA ASN A 423 -16.39 -27.32 1.38
C ASN A 423 -15.47 -28.50 1.76
N LYS A 424 -15.20 -29.43 0.84
CA LYS A 424 -14.36 -30.60 1.10
C LYS A 424 -12.87 -30.27 0.94
N LYS A 425 -12.01 -30.97 1.67
CA LYS A 425 -10.57 -31.09 1.38
C LYS A 425 -10.35 -32.16 0.32
N VAL A 426 -9.23 -32.08 -0.40
CA VAL A 426 -8.84 -33.10 -1.41
C VAL A 426 -8.81 -34.53 -0.82
N SER A 427 -8.47 -34.66 0.46
CA SER A 427 -8.47 -35.94 1.20
C SER A 427 -9.87 -36.54 1.42
N GLU A 428 -10.92 -35.73 1.31
CA GLU A 428 -12.32 -36.12 1.60
C GLU A 428 -13.11 -36.47 0.34
N LEU A 429 -12.47 -36.38 -0.84
CA LEU A 429 -13.04 -36.73 -2.14
C LEU A 429 -12.94 -38.24 -2.35
N LYS A 430 -14.07 -38.87 -2.69
CA LYS A 430 -14.22 -40.33 -2.70
C LYS A 430 -14.45 -40.94 -4.09
N SER A 431 -14.72 -40.12 -5.11
CA SER A 431 -15.04 -40.62 -6.45
C SER A 431 -14.44 -39.78 -7.59
N PRO A 432 -14.22 -40.37 -8.77
CA PRO A 432 -13.80 -39.63 -9.98
C PRO A 432 -14.67 -38.41 -10.30
N ALA A 433 -15.98 -38.51 -10.06
CA ALA A 433 -16.91 -37.39 -10.24
C ALA A 433 -16.65 -36.25 -9.24
N GLU A 434 -16.35 -36.57 -7.97
CA GLU A 434 -16.00 -35.57 -6.96
C GLU A 434 -14.66 -34.88 -7.27
N PHE A 435 -13.65 -35.62 -7.75
CA PHE A 435 -12.36 -35.03 -8.16
C PHE A 435 -12.50 -34.10 -9.37
N ASN A 436 -13.31 -34.47 -10.36
CA ASN A 436 -13.61 -33.62 -11.51
C ASN A 436 -14.37 -32.35 -11.11
N ALA A 437 -15.38 -32.49 -10.24
CA ALA A 437 -16.14 -31.37 -9.71
C ALA A 437 -15.25 -30.42 -8.89
N TYR A 438 -14.35 -30.98 -8.05
CA TYR A 438 -13.38 -30.22 -7.28
C TYR A 438 -12.34 -29.51 -8.16
N ALA A 439 -11.85 -30.18 -9.20
CA ALA A 439 -10.94 -29.59 -10.17
C ALA A 439 -11.57 -28.40 -10.90
N LYS A 440 -12.83 -28.53 -11.29
CA LYS A 440 -13.60 -27.45 -11.92
C LYS A 440 -13.80 -26.25 -10.98
N LEU A 441 -14.06 -26.49 -9.70
CA LEU A 441 -14.22 -25.44 -8.67
C LEU A 441 -12.93 -24.66 -8.38
N HIS A 442 -11.81 -25.38 -8.29
CA HIS A 442 -10.54 -24.82 -7.85
C HIS A 442 -9.58 -24.49 -9.01
N GLY A 443 -10.04 -24.65 -10.26
CA GLY A 443 -9.27 -24.30 -11.46
C GLY A 443 -8.13 -25.26 -11.78
N TYR A 444 -8.20 -26.52 -11.32
CA TYR A 444 -7.19 -27.53 -11.64
C TYR A 444 -7.41 -28.10 -13.05
N LYS A 445 -6.31 -28.37 -13.78
CA LYS A 445 -6.33 -29.00 -15.10
C LYS A 445 -6.68 -30.49 -14.99
N GLN A 446 -7.18 -31.10 -16.07
CA GLN A 446 -7.52 -32.53 -16.10
C GLN A 446 -6.36 -33.47 -15.75
N GLY A 447 -5.11 -33.08 -16.06
CA GLY A 447 -3.93 -33.83 -15.63
C GLY A 447 -3.79 -33.96 -14.10
N TRP A 448 -4.30 -32.99 -13.33
CA TRP A 448 -4.34 -33.09 -11.86
C TRP A 448 -5.35 -34.14 -11.38
N VAL A 449 -6.54 -34.21 -12.01
CA VAL A 449 -7.56 -35.22 -11.71
C VAL A 449 -7.02 -36.62 -11.96
N TYR A 450 -6.41 -36.83 -13.13
CA TYR A 450 -5.76 -38.09 -13.49
C TYR A 450 -4.71 -38.50 -12.45
N PHE A 451 -3.84 -37.58 -12.05
CA PHE A 451 -2.82 -37.85 -11.03
C PHE A 451 -3.42 -38.22 -9.67
N GLN A 452 -4.46 -37.50 -9.21
CA GLN A 452 -5.12 -37.77 -7.92
C GLN A 452 -5.86 -39.12 -7.89
N LEU A 453 -6.46 -39.52 -9.01
CA LEU A 453 -7.13 -40.82 -9.15
C LEU A 453 -6.13 -41.97 -9.23
N LYS A 454 -5.01 -41.77 -9.94
CA LYS A 454 -3.92 -42.74 -10.05
C LYS A 454 -3.26 -43.00 -8.70
N MET A 455 -2.94 -41.95 -7.92
CA MET A 455 -2.36 -42.09 -6.57
C MET A 455 -3.27 -42.85 -5.60
N ARG A 456 -4.58 -42.83 -5.81
CA ARG A 456 -5.57 -43.50 -4.94
C ARG A 456 -6.04 -44.85 -5.49
N GLY A 457 -5.40 -45.37 -6.55
CA GLY A 457 -5.76 -46.66 -7.14
C GLY A 457 -7.15 -46.70 -7.80
N MET A 458 -7.77 -45.55 -8.05
CA MET A 458 -9.14 -45.45 -8.59
C MET A 458 -9.19 -45.63 -10.12
N ILE A 459 -8.04 -45.64 -10.78
CA ILE A 459 -7.87 -45.94 -12.20
C ILE A 459 -6.63 -46.84 -12.35
N LYS A 460 -6.76 -47.95 -13.09
CA LYS A 460 -5.61 -48.78 -13.53
C LYS A 460 -5.08 -48.26 -14.86
N LYS A 461 -3.85 -48.68 -15.21
CA LYS A 461 -3.02 -48.19 -16.32
C LYS A 461 -3.80 -47.82 -17.57
#